data_AF-A0A1B6J8Q2-F1
#
_entry.id   AF-A0A1B6J8Q2-F1
#
_cell.length_a   1.000
_cell.length_b   1.000
_cell.length_c   1.000
_cell.angle_alpha   90.00
_cell.angle_beta   90.00
_cell.angle_gamma   90.00
#
_symmetry.space_group_name_H-M   'P 1'
#
loop_
_entity.id
_entity.type
_entity.pdbx_description
1 polymer ?
#
loop_
_entity_poly.entity_id
_entity_poly.type
_entity_poly.pdbx_seq_one_letter_code
_entity_poly.pdbx_strand_id
1 'polypeptide(L)'
;CQQMVEQGKSVGVTMTCVAARDRLDCMTKMKEHEADWEAVDPEDMYIAAKRFGDNFNIFKEIRTKEEPEAEFRYEAVVVIHKELQINSIEELRGLKSCHTGVGRHVGYKIPITKLT
;
A
#
# COMPACT_ATOMS: atom_id res chain seq x y z
N CYS A 1 9.75 14.66 -11.85
CA CYS A 1 8.56 15.46 -12.21
C CYS A 1 8.77 16.26 -13.51
N GLN A 2 9.72 17.20 -13.58
CA GLN A 2 9.86 18.07 -14.77
C GLN A 2 10.05 17.31 -16.10
N GLN A 3 10.86 16.25 -16.11
CA GLN A 3 11.00 15.40 -17.30
C GLN A 3 9.70 14.70 -17.71
N MET A 4 8.86 14.32 -16.73
CA MET A 4 7.55 13.70 -16.97
C MET A 4 6.55 14.72 -17.55
N VAL A 5 6.62 15.99 -17.14
CA VAL A 5 5.84 17.09 -17.74
C VAL A 5 6.16 17.22 -19.23
N GLU A 6 7.45 17.22 -19.59
CA GLU A 6 7.85 17.30 -21.01
C GLU A 6 7.42 16.05 -21.79
N GLN A 7 7.53 14.86 -21.21
CA GLN A 7 7.03 13.63 -21.84
C GLN A 7 5.50 13.65 -22.00
N GLY A 8 4.75 14.16 -21.02
CA GLY A 8 3.30 14.28 -21.06
C GLY A 8 2.83 15.10 -22.27
N LYS A 9 3.52 16.20 -22.58
CA LYS A 9 3.23 17.03 -23.76
C LYS A 9 3.26 16.23 -25.06
N SER A 10 4.19 15.27 -25.20
CA SER A 10 4.32 14.43 -26.40
C SER A 10 3.14 13.48 -26.65
N VAL A 11 2.36 13.19 -25.60
CA VAL A 11 1.17 12.32 -25.64
C VAL A 11 -0.13 13.08 -25.38
N GLY A 12 -0.10 14.41 -25.45
CA GLY A 12 -1.29 15.26 -25.30
C GLY A 12 -1.78 15.43 -23.86
N VAL A 13 -0.95 15.14 -22.86
CA VAL A 13 -1.27 15.31 -21.44
C VAL A 13 -0.56 16.54 -20.88
N THR A 14 -1.33 17.50 -20.38
CA THR A 14 -0.80 18.69 -19.69
C THR A 14 -0.83 18.47 -18.18
N MET A 15 0.30 18.71 -17.52
CA MET A 15 0.43 18.65 -16.06
C MET A 15 1.50 19.63 -15.59
N THR A 16 1.48 19.98 -14.31
CA THR A 16 2.50 20.82 -13.67
C THR A 16 3.07 20.11 -12.45
N CYS A 17 4.21 20.59 -11.96
CA CYS A 17 4.85 20.07 -10.76
C CYS A 17 4.64 21.04 -9.61
N VAL A 18 3.95 20.60 -8.55
CA VAL A 18 3.84 21.33 -7.29
C VAL A 18 4.84 20.73 -6.32
N ALA A 19 5.77 21.54 -5.83
CA ALA A 19 6.76 21.07 -4.87
C ALA A 19 6.17 21.05 -3.45
N ALA A 20 6.52 20.01 -2.70
CA ALA A 20 6.19 19.85 -1.29
C ALA A 20 7.42 19.31 -0.55
N ARG A 21 7.44 19.45 0.78
CA ARG A 21 8.55 18.96 1.61
C ARG A 21 8.63 17.42 1.63
N ASP A 22 7.48 16.77 1.74
CA ASP A 22 7.32 15.33 1.86
C ASP A 22 5.89 14.93 1.42
N ARG A 23 5.56 13.63 1.42
CA ARG A 23 4.24 13.13 0.99
C ARG A 23 3.09 13.65 1.86
N LEU A 24 3.34 13.91 3.14
CA LEU A 24 2.31 14.44 4.03
C LEU A 24 2.00 15.91 3.72
N ASP A 25 3.01 16.67 3.34
CA ASP A 25 2.86 18.03 2.81
C ASP A 25 2.15 18.02 1.44
N CYS A 26 2.46 17.06 0.54
CA CYS A 26 1.68 16.85 -0.69
C CYS A 26 0.19 16.63 -0.41
N MET A 27 -0.16 15.71 0.49
CA MET A 27 -1.56 15.48 0.87
C MET A 27 -2.22 16.75 1.45
N THR A 28 -1.49 17.55 2.21
CA THR A 28 -2.01 18.82 2.75
C THR A 28 -2.32 19.79 1.62
N LYS A 29 -1.38 19.96 0.68
CA LYS A 29 -1.57 20.79 -0.52
C LYS A 29 -2.72 20.32 -1.40
N MET A 30 -2.92 19.00 -1.52
CA MET A 30 -4.06 18.46 -2.26
C MET A 30 -5.39 18.80 -1.59
N LYS A 31 -5.47 18.67 -0.26
CA LYS A 31 -6.67 19.07 0.51
C LYS A 31 -6.97 20.56 0.36
N GLU A 32 -5.93 21.39 0.30
CA GLU A 32 -6.04 22.84 0.12
C GLU A 32 -6.24 23.26 -1.34
N HIS A 33 -6.38 22.29 -2.26
CA HIS A 33 -6.55 22.50 -3.70
C HIS A 33 -5.37 23.23 -4.37
N GLU A 34 -4.17 23.11 -3.80
CA GLU A 34 -2.92 23.56 -4.40
C GLU A 34 -2.29 22.50 -5.31
N ALA A 35 -2.72 21.24 -5.19
CA ALA A 35 -2.31 20.11 -6.02
C ALA A 35 -3.50 19.16 -6.27
N ASP A 36 -3.43 18.34 -7.32
CA ASP A 36 -4.58 17.53 -7.75
C ASP A 36 -4.49 16.05 -7.32
N TRP A 37 -3.31 15.44 -7.43
CA TRP A 37 -3.10 14.03 -7.14
C TRP A 37 -1.63 13.75 -6.81
N GLU A 38 -1.39 12.65 -6.11
CA GLU A 38 -0.07 12.06 -5.94
C GLU A 38 -0.15 10.53 -5.93
N ALA A 39 0.98 9.86 -6.14
CA ALA A 39 1.07 8.43 -5.90
C ALA A 39 1.26 8.18 -4.40
N VAL A 40 0.43 7.32 -3.81
CA VAL A 40 0.42 7.00 -2.37
C VAL A 40 0.64 5.50 -2.15
N ASP A 41 1.33 5.14 -1.07
CA ASP A 41 1.31 3.76 -0.57
C ASP A 41 0.09 3.57 0.35
N PRO A 42 -0.35 2.33 0.63
CA PRO A 42 -1.50 2.07 1.50
C PRO A 42 -1.37 2.71 2.90
N GLU A 43 -0.15 2.81 3.43
CA GLU A 43 0.13 3.50 4.69
C GLU A 43 -0.16 5.01 4.62
N ASP A 44 0.17 5.65 3.50
CA ASP A 44 -0.14 7.06 3.29
C ASP A 44 -1.65 7.27 3.18
N MET A 45 -2.36 6.36 2.50
CA MET A 45 -3.83 6.39 2.42
C MET A 45 -4.46 6.33 3.81
N TYR A 46 -3.96 5.47 4.71
CA TYR A 46 -4.41 5.39 6.10
C TYR A 46 -4.19 6.71 6.84
N ILE A 47 -3.00 7.31 6.69
CA ILE A 47 -2.69 8.62 7.30
C ILE A 47 -3.64 9.69 6.75
N ALA A 48 -3.89 9.69 5.44
CA ALA A 48 -4.77 10.66 4.79
C ALA A 48 -6.20 10.55 5.35
N ALA A 49 -6.75 9.34 5.39
CA ALA A 49 -8.09 9.09 5.92
C ALA A 49 -8.21 9.51 7.39
N LYS A 50 -7.19 9.24 8.22
CA LYS A 50 -7.20 9.64 9.64
C LYS A 50 -7.07 11.14 9.87
N ARG A 51 -6.26 11.83 9.06
CA ARG A 51 -5.97 13.25 9.26
C ARG A 51 -6.97 14.16 8.55
N PHE A 52 -7.48 13.73 7.41
CA PHE A 52 -8.25 14.55 6.51
C PHE A 52 -9.66 14.00 6.25
N GLY A 53 -10.04 12.84 6.78
CA GLY A 53 -11.38 12.26 6.58
C GLY A 53 -11.62 11.87 5.12
N ASP A 54 -12.87 11.98 4.67
CA ASP A 54 -13.32 11.52 3.35
C ASP A 54 -13.02 12.52 2.21
N ASN A 55 -12.00 13.37 2.37
CA ASN A 55 -11.61 14.37 1.37
C ASN A 55 -10.82 13.79 0.18
N PHE A 56 -10.51 12.49 0.19
CA PHE A 56 -9.70 11.84 -0.84
C PHE A 56 -10.40 10.62 -1.44
N ASN A 57 -10.15 10.40 -2.73
CA ASN A 57 -10.59 9.23 -3.46
C ASN A 57 -9.39 8.54 -4.11
N ILE A 58 -9.37 7.20 -4.05
CA ILE A 58 -8.42 6.41 -4.84
C ILE A 58 -9.04 6.18 -6.21
N PHE A 59 -8.46 6.77 -7.25
CA PHE A 59 -8.97 6.68 -8.63
C PHE A 59 -8.10 5.81 -9.55
N LYS A 60 -6.93 5.37 -9.06
CA LYS A 60 -6.01 4.52 -9.83
C LYS A 60 -5.17 3.63 -8.93
N GLU A 61 -4.95 2.40 -9.39
CA GLU A 61 -4.05 1.43 -8.77
C GLU A 61 -2.87 1.12 -9.71
N ILE A 62 -1.70 0.93 -9.12
CA ILE A 62 -0.50 0.47 -9.82
C ILE A 62 -0.35 -1.03 -9.56
N ARG A 63 -0.51 -1.83 -10.61
CA ARG A 63 -0.44 -3.29 -10.56
C ARG A 63 0.74 -3.84 -11.35
N THR A 64 1.09 -5.10 -11.09
CA THR A 64 2.14 -5.79 -11.84
C THR A 64 1.61 -6.21 -13.21
N LYS A 65 2.53 -6.47 -14.16
CA LYS A 65 2.15 -7.04 -15.46
C LYS A 65 1.75 -8.51 -15.37
N GLU A 66 2.25 -9.20 -14.34
CA GLU A 66 1.97 -10.62 -14.08
C GLU A 66 0.54 -10.81 -13.57
N GLU A 67 0.06 -9.88 -12.73
CA GLU A 67 -1.25 -9.96 -12.06
C GLU A 67 -2.04 -8.65 -12.24
N PRO A 68 -2.43 -8.29 -13.49
CA PRO A 68 -3.06 -7.00 -13.77
C PRO A 68 -4.49 -6.87 -13.21
N GLU A 69 -5.19 -7.99 -13.04
CA GLU A 69 -6.57 -8.03 -12.56
C GLU A 69 -6.68 -8.45 -11.09
N ALA A 70 -5.57 -8.74 -10.42
CA ALA A 70 -5.58 -9.11 -9.01
C ALA A 70 -6.09 -7.96 -8.13
N GLU A 71 -6.98 -8.27 -7.19
CA GLU A 71 -7.59 -7.29 -6.28
C GLU A 71 -6.55 -6.65 -5.34
N PHE A 72 -5.56 -7.43 -4.90
CA PHE A 72 -4.50 -6.98 -3.99
C PHE A 72 -3.13 -7.16 -4.62
N ARG A 73 -2.14 -6.41 -4.12
CA ARG A 73 -0.74 -6.57 -4.52
C ARG A 73 -0.17 -7.97 -4.21
N TYR A 74 -0.65 -8.58 -3.12
CA TYR A 74 -0.34 -9.95 -2.71
C TYR A 74 -1.26 -10.36 -1.56
N GLU A 75 -1.44 -11.66 -1.39
CA GLU A 75 -2.17 -12.25 -0.28
C GLU A 75 -1.21 -12.86 0.76
N ALA A 76 -1.59 -12.77 2.03
CA ALA A 76 -0.85 -13.42 3.11
C ALA A 76 -1.41 -14.81 3.35
N VAL A 77 -0.55 -15.82 3.28
CA VAL A 77 -0.91 -17.22 3.54
C VAL A 77 -0.05 -17.81 4.64
N VAL A 78 -0.59 -18.78 5.36
CA VAL A 78 0.16 -19.63 6.31
C VAL A 78 0.34 -20.98 5.66
N VAL A 79 1.59 -21.43 5.57
CA VAL A 79 1.94 -22.73 4.99
C VAL A 79 2.34 -23.66 6.12
N ILE A 80 1.68 -24.81 6.20
CA ILE A 80 1.96 -25.87 7.18
C ILE A 80 2.29 -27.19 6.49
N HIS A 81 2.96 -28.09 7.21
CA HIS A 81 3.13 -29.46 6.74
C HIS A 81 1.79 -30.19 6.71
N LYS A 82 1.54 -30.98 5.67
CA LYS A 82 0.30 -31.75 5.50
C LYS A 82 -0.01 -32.67 6.68
N GLU A 83 1.02 -33.25 7.29
CA GLU A 83 0.88 -34.19 8.42
C GLU A 83 0.63 -33.48 9.76
N LEU A 84 0.79 -32.14 9.80
CA LEU A 84 0.60 -31.35 11.00
C LEU A 84 -0.90 -31.23 11.29
N GLN A 85 -1.36 -31.96 12.30
CA GLN A 85 -2.76 -32.02 12.72
C GLN A 85 -3.13 -30.73 13.47
N ILE A 86 -3.46 -29.68 12.71
CA ILE A 86 -3.92 -28.39 13.22
C ILE A 86 -5.29 -28.09 12.64
N ASN A 87 -6.25 -27.80 13.51
CA ASN A 87 -7.62 -27.49 13.12
C ASN A 87 -7.98 -26.01 13.35
N SER A 88 -7.12 -25.24 14.02
CA SER A 88 -7.37 -23.83 14.29
C SER A 88 -6.07 -23.01 14.35
N ILE A 89 -6.20 -21.69 14.27
CA ILE A 89 -5.05 -20.77 14.31
C ILE A 89 -4.41 -20.75 15.71
N GLU A 90 -5.18 -20.97 16.77
CA GLU A 90 -4.71 -20.96 18.15
C GLU A 90 -3.72 -22.10 18.45
N GLU A 91 -3.84 -23.21 17.73
CA GLU A 91 -2.96 -24.38 17.82
C GLU A 91 -1.56 -24.12 17.21
N LEU A 92 -1.34 -22.95 16.58
CA LEU A 92 0.01 -22.49 16.21
C LEU A 92 0.87 -22.14 17.44
N ARG A 93 0.25 -21.94 18.62
CA ARG A 93 0.95 -21.58 19.85
C ARG A 93 1.96 -22.68 20.24
N GLY A 94 3.21 -22.27 20.48
CA GLY A 94 4.28 -23.17 20.89
C GLY A 94 5.00 -23.87 19.73
N LEU A 95 4.55 -23.68 18.49
CA LEU A 95 5.24 -24.20 17.31
C LEU A 95 6.41 -23.30 16.89
N LYS A 96 7.34 -23.89 16.15
CA LYS A 96 8.41 -23.15 15.47
C LYS A 96 7.83 -22.46 14.24
N SER A 97 8.13 -21.19 14.06
CA SER A 97 7.65 -20.39 12.94
C SER A 97 8.79 -19.90 12.06
N CYS A 98 8.54 -19.85 10.74
CA CYS A 98 9.46 -19.33 9.75
C CYS A 98 8.89 -18.02 9.20
N HIS A 99 9.67 -16.94 9.28
CA HIS A 99 9.23 -15.59 8.94
C HIS A 99 10.13 -14.98 7.86
N THR A 100 9.54 -14.18 6.98
CA THR A 100 10.30 -13.49 5.91
C THR A 100 11.27 -12.43 6.41
N GLY A 101 11.09 -11.94 7.64
CA GLY A 101 11.88 -10.86 8.25
C GLY A 101 11.03 -9.90 9.09
N VAL A 102 11.65 -9.31 10.11
CA VAL A 102 11.01 -8.35 11.04
C VAL A 102 10.48 -7.13 10.28
N GLY A 103 9.27 -6.68 10.62
CA GLY A 103 8.65 -5.48 10.05
C GLY A 103 8.05 -5.64 8.65
N ARG A 104 8.20 -6.79 8.00
CA ARG A 104 7.56 -7.08 6.71
C ARG A 104 6.06 -7.38 6.87
N HIS A 105 5.29 -7.30 5.78
CA HIS A 105 3.84 -7.53 5.82
C HIS A 105 3.48 -8.99 6.12
N VAL A 106 3.51 -9.85 5.08
CA VAL A 106 3.00 -11.24 5.14
C VAL A 106 3.69 -12.09 6.19
N GLY A 107 4.99 -11.89 6.40
CA GLY A 107 5.77 -12.70 7.33
C GLY A 107 5.93 -12.11 8.73
N TYR A 108 5.36 -10.94 9.06
CA TYR A 108 5.53 -10.37 10.41
C TYR A 108 4.31 -9.56 10.87
N LYS A 109 4.04 -8.41 10.25
CA LYS A 109 2.95 -7.51 10.67
C LYS A 109 1.58 -8.22 10.62
N ILE A 110 1.28 -8.91 9.52
CA ILE A 110 -0.01 -9.58 9.34
C ILE A 110 -0.22 -10.71 10.36
N PRO A 111 0.71 -11.68 10.53
CA PRO A 111 0.57 -12.70 11.55
C PRO A 111 0.39 -12.12 12.95
N ILE A 112 1.18 -11.10 13.33
CA ILE A 112 1.05 -10.48 14.65
C ILE A 112 -0.35 -9.88 14.83
N THR A 113 -0.87 -9.13 13.85
CA THR A 113 -2.22 -8.54 13.93
C THR A 113 -3.35 -9.59 13.96
N LYS A 114 -3.14 -10.79 13.42
CA LYS A 114 -4.16 -11.86 13.40
C LYS A 114 -4.07 -12.81 14.60
N LEU A 115 -2.92 -12.90 15.25
CA LEU A 115 -2.64 -13.82 16.36
C LEU A 115 -2.73 -13.16 17.74
N THR A 116 -2.78 -11.82 17.79
CA THR A 116 -3.10 -11.03 19.00
C THR A 116 -4.58 -10.74 19.09
#